data_AF-A0A2J7VJJ8-F1
#
_entry.id   AF-A0A2J7VJJ8-F1
#
_cell.length_a   1.000
_cell.length_b   1.000
_cell.length_c   1.000
_cell.angle_alpha   90.00
_cell.angle_beta   90.00
_cell.angle_gamma   90.00
#
_symmetry.space_group_name_H-M   'P 1'
#
loop_
_entity.id
_entity.type
_entity.pdbx_description
1 polymer ?
#
loop_
_entity_poly.entity_id
_entity_poly.type
_entity_poly.pdbx_seq_one_letter_code
_entity_poly.pdbx_strand_id
1 'polypeptide(L)' 'MKYGFIARHRSVWPTRTMCRVLAVSHSGFYEWMDRAPSQRSQDDARLTRLIRECFELSDRTYGSPRVWHDL' A
#
# COMPACT_ATOMS: atom_id res chain seq x y z
N MET A 1 -3.64 1.94 -7.03
CA MET A 1 -3.83 0.71 -7.85
C MET A 1 -5.25 0.19 -7.67
N LYS A 2 -5.93 -0.23 -8.77
CA LYS A 2 -7.33 -0.71 -8.74
C LYS A 2 -7.51 -1.98 -7.89
N TYR A 3 -6.63 -2.98 -8.03
CA TYR A 3 -6.73 -4.21 -7.23
C TYR A 3 -6.52 -4.00 -5.73
N GLY A 4 -5.64 -3.06 -5.34
CA GLY A 4 -5.48 -2.68 -3.93
C GLY A 4 -6.74 -2.08 -3.31
N PHE A 5 -7.52 -1.32 -4.09
CA PHE A 5 -8.83 -0.83 -3.65
C PHE A 5 -9.81 -1.98 -3.42
N ILE A 6 -9.89 -2.93 -4.35
CA ILE A 6 -10.75 -4.12 -4.25
C ILE A 6 -10.38 -4.94 -3.01
N ALA A 7 -9.09 -5.18 -2.77
CA ALA A 7 -8.62 -5.93 -1.61
C ALA A 7 -9.00 -5.28 -0.28
N ARG A 8 -8.94 -3.94 -0.19
CA ARG A 8 -9.31 -3.20 1.02
C ARG A 8 -10.81 -3.23 1.32
N HIS A 9 -11.65 -3.35 0.30
CA HIS A 9 -13.11 -3.26 0.45
C HIS A 9 -13.87 -4.57 0.17
N ARG A 10 -13.15 -5.70 0.01
CA ARG A 10 -13.73 -7.03 -0.26
C ARG A 10 -14.68 -7.55 0.82
N SER A 11 -14.62 -7.00 2.04
CA SER A 11 -15.54 -7.32 3.14
C SER A 11 -16.87 -6.57 3.05
N VAL A 12 -16.90 -5.44 2.33
CA VAL A 12 -18.07 -4.57 2.20
C VAL A 12 -18.84 -4.86 0.92
N TRP A 13 -18.14 -5.11 -0.18
CA TRP A 13 -18.75 -5.38 -1.49
C TRP A 13 -18.20 -6.65 -2.15
N PRO A 14 -19.02 -7.36 -2.96
CA PRO A 14 -18.56 -8.51 -3.71
C PRO A 14 -17.45 -8.15 -4.71
N THR A 15 -16.35 -8.91 -4.69
CA THR A 15 -15.20 -8.74 -5.60
C THR A 15 -15.62 -8.71 -7.07
N ARG A 16 -16.54 -9.60 -7.49
CA ARG A 16 -17.07 -9.61 -8.87
C ARG A 16 -17.70 -8.29 -9.30
N THR A 17 -18.45 -7.66 -8.40
CA THR A 17 -19.10 -6.36 -8.67
C THR A 17 -18.05 -5.28 -8.82
N MET A 18 -17.08 -5.23 -7.90
CA MET A 18 -16.00 -4.24 -7.97
C MET A 18 -15.11 -4.44 -9.22
N CYS A 19 -14.81 -5.68 -9.60
CA CYS A 19 -14.06 -5.97 -10.83
C CYS A 19 -14.81 -5.47 -12.07
N ARG A 20 -16.13 -5.66 -12.12
CA ARG A 20 -16.97 -5.16 -13.22
C ARG A 20 -16.98 -3.64 -13.28
N VAL A 21 -17.19 -2.97 -12.14
CA VAL A 21 -17.24 -1.50 -12.05
C VAL A 21 -15.89 -0.86 -12.40
N LEU A 22 -14.79 -1.45 -11.96
CA LEU A 22 -13.44 -0.91 -12.20
C LEU A 22 -12.84 -1.35 -13.54
N ALA A 23 -13.58 -2.12 -14.34
CA ALA A 23 -13.16 -2.71 -15.61
C ALA A 23 -11.81 -3.46 -15.48
N VAL A 24 -11.72 -4.38 -14.51
CA VAL A 24 -10.56 -5.25 -14.29
C VAL A 24 -10.97 -6.72 -14.29
N SER A 25 -10.04 -7.62 -14.62
CA SER A 25 -10.33 -9.05 -14.63
C SER A 25 -10.46 -9.61 -13.22
N HIS A 26 -11.42 -10.51 -13.03
CA HIS A 26 -11.61 -11.19 -11.75
C HIS A 26 -10.47 -12.17 -11.46
N SER A 27 -10.02 -12.94 -12.46
CA SER A 27 -8.85 -13.83 -12.33
C SER A 27 -7.57 -13.03 -12.02
N GLY A 28 -7.37 -11.90 -12.70
CA GLY A 28 -6.21 -11.04 -12.47
C GLY A 28 -6.16 -10.43 -11.07
N PHE A 29 -7.30 -10.27 -10.39
CA PHE A 29 -7.33 -9.87 -8.98
C PHE A 29 -6.73 -10.95 -8.06
N TYR A 30 -7.09 -12.22 -8.24
CA TYR A 30 -6.54 -13.31 -7.44
C TYR A 30 -5.07 -13.57 -7.76
N GLU A 31 -4.68 -13.53 -9.03
CA GLU A 31 -3.26 -13.56 -9.40
C GLU A 31 -2.48 -12.41 -8.76
N TRP A 32 -3.02 -11.20 -8.78
CA TRP A 32 -2.39 -10.05 -8.13
C TRP A 32 -2.30 -10.22 -6.61
N MET A 33 -3.28 -10.86 -5.99
CA MET A 33 -3.28 -11.15 -4.55
C MET A 33 -2.23 -12.19 -4.17
N ASP A 34 -1.99 -13.20 -5.01
CA ASP A 34 -0.99 -14.25 -4.79
C ASP A 34 0.43 -13.81 -5.20
N ARG A 35 0.56 -12.79 -6.06
CA ARG A 35 1.86 -12.25 -6.46
C ARG A 35 2.60 -11.70 -5.24
N ALA A 36 3.86 -12.11 -5.11
CA ALA A 36 4.77 -11.52 -4.14
C ALA A 36 4.86 -9.99 -4.35
N PRO A 37 4.96 -9.19 -3.26
CA PRO A 37 5.18 -7.76 -3.39
C PRO A 37 6.44 -7.51 -4.22
N SER A 38 6.35 -6.60 -5.19
CA SER A 38 7.51 -6.23 -6.00
C SER A 38 8.63 -5.66 -5.13
N GLN A 39 9.88 -5.71 -5.60
CA GLN A 39 11.02 -5.14 -4.89
C GLN A 39 10.73 -3.70 -4.44
N ARG A 40 10.21 -2.87 -5.36
CA ARG A 40 9.77 -1.50 -5.05
C ARG A 40 8.75 -1.43 -3.92
N SER A 41 7.75 -2.33 -3.90
CA SER A 41 6.75 -2.33 -2.83
C SER A 41 7.34 -2.73 -1.48
N GLN A 42 8.37 -3.58 -1.47
CA GLN A 42 9.10 -3.95 -0.26
C GLN A 42 9.97 -2.79 0.23
N ASP A 43 10.66 -2.12 -0.69
CA ASP A 43 11.48 -0.95 -0.40
C ASP A 43 10.62 0.21 0.12
N ASP A 44 9.47 0.49 -0.51
CA ASP A 44 8.51 1.51 -0.07
C ASP A 44 7.98 1.19 1.35
N ALA A 45 7.70 -0.09 1.65
CA ALA A 45 7.26 -0.52 2.98
C ALA A 45 8.38 -0.37 4.02
N ARG A 46 9.63 -0.66 3.65
CA ARG A 46 10.81 -0.43 4.49
C ARG A 46 11.01 1.05 4.76
N LEU A 47 10.98 1.89 3.71
CA LEU A 47 11.15 3.33 3.82
C LEU A 47 10.04 3.95 4.68
N THR A 48 8.79 3.52 4.50
CA THR A 48 7.65 3.97 5.31
C THR A 48 7.86 3.66 6.80
N ARG A 49 8.46 2.51 7.13
CA ARG A 49 8.79 2.16 8.52
C ARG A 49 9.84 3.12 9.08
N LEU A 50 10.94 3.33 8.35
CA LEU A 50 12.01 4.24 8.77
C LEU A 50 11.50 5.68 8.97
N ILE A 51 10.66 6.16 8.04
CA ILE A 51 10.01 7.49 8.15
C ILE A 51 9.25 7.60 9.47
N ARG A 52 8.47 6.58 9.83
CA ARG A 52 7.68 6.57 11.07
C ARG A 52 8.58 6.51 12.30
N GLU A 53 9.62 5.67 12.28
CA GLU A 53 10.56 5.58 13.39
C GLU A 53 11.29 6.91 13.62
N CYS A 54 11.81 7.55 12.57
CA CYS A 54 12.43 8.87 12.66
C CYS A 54 11.45 9.93 13.23
N PHE A 55 10.20 9.92 12.74
CA PHE A 55 9.18 10.84 13.25
C PHE A 55 8.90 10.63 14.75
N GLU A 56 8.71 9.38 15.20
CA GLU A 56 8.47 9.07 16.61
C GLU A 56 9.69 9.37 17.48
N LEU A 57 10.91 9.09 17.01
CA LEU A 57 12.17 9.40 17.73
C LEU A 57 12.40 10.92 17.88
N SER A 58 11.84 11.72 16.98
CA SER A 58 11.90 13.18 17.03
C SER A 58 10.85 13.82 17.95
N ASP A 59 10.19 13.05 18.81
CA ASP A 59 9.02 13.47 19.59
C ASP A 59 7.92 14.09 18.72
N ARG A 60 7.78 13.59 17.47
CA ARG A 60 6.80 14.06 16.48
C ARG A 60 6.98 15.55 16.09
N THR A 61 8.14 16.11 16.36
CA THR A 61 8.45 17.52 16.03
C THR A 61 8.96 17.67 14.61
N TYR A 62 9.57 16.62 14.04
CA TYR A 62 10.17 16.71 12.71
C TYR A 62 9.11 16.61 11.62
N GLY A 63 9.05 17.64 10.77
CA GLY A 63 8.30 17.58 9.53
C GLY A 63 9.05 16.83 8.43
N SER A 64 8.37 16.62 7.30
CA SER A 64 8.91 15.91 6.12
C SER A 64 10.37 16.26 5.75
N PRO A 65 10.79 17.55 5.71
CA PRO A 65 12.18 17.89 5.34
C PRO A 65 13.24 17.35 6.32
N ARG A 66 12.95 17.37 7.62
CA ARG A 66 13.90 16.89 8.65
C ARG A 66 13.91 15.38 8.72
N VAL A 67 12.74 14.76 8.60
CA VAL A 67 12.66 13.30 8.50
C VAL A 67 13.42 12.80 7.27
N TRP A 68 13.30 13.48 6.12
CA TRP A 68 14.07 13.12 4.93
C TRP A 68 15.58 13.25 5.10
N HIS A 69 16.05 14.22 5.88
CA HIS A 69 17.48 14.39 6.16
C HIS A 69 18.05 13.26 7.02
N ASP A 70 17.22 12.64 7.86
CA ASP A 70 17.63 11.64 8.85
C ASP A 70 17.34 10.19 8.40
N LEU A 71 16.89 10.00 7.16
CA LEU A 71 16.64 8.70 6.51
C LEU A 71 17.81 8.25 5.65
#